data_AF-A0AA50YEB4-F1
#
_entry.id   AF-A0AA50YEB4-F1
#
_cell.length_a   1.000
_cell.length_b   1.000
_cell.length_c   1.000
_cell.angle_alpha   90.00
_cell.angle_beta   90.00
_cell.angle_gamma   90.00
#
_symmetry.space_group_name_H-M   'P 1'
#
loop_
_entity.id
_entity.type
_entity.pdbx_description
1 polymer ?
#
loop_
_entity_poly.entity_id
_entity_poly.type
_entity_poly.pdbx_seq_one_letter_code
_entity_poly.pdbx_strand_id
1 'polypeptide(L)'
;FPLELNSHKLDLPELQGEIDEVSIKKCQEAARLLQKPVVVEDTSLCFNALSGLPGPYIKWFLDKLKPEGLNKLLSGWEDKSAEAVCTFAY
;
A
#
# COMPACT_ATOMS: atom_id res chain seq x y z
N PHE A 1 -2.97 -25.12 9.53
CA PHE A 1 -3.75 -24.01 8.97
C PHE A 1 -4.71 -24.59 7.94
N PRO A 2 -6.04 -24.35 8.02
CA PRO A 2 -7.02 -25.12 7.25
C PRO A 2 -7.23 -24.64 5.80
N LEU A 3 -6.53 -23.60 5.35
CA LEU A 3 -6.71 -22.99 4.03
C LEU A 3 -5.41 -23.10 3.21
N GLU A 4 -5.55 -23.37 1.93
CA GLU A 4 -4.46 -23.39 0.95
C GLU A 4 -4.39 -22.04 0.23
N LEU A 5 -3.19 -21.43 0.19
CA LEU A 5 -2.96 -20.16 -0.50
C LEU A 5 -2.43 -20.42 -1.91
N ASN A 6 -3.17 -19.94 -2.92
CA ASN A 6 -2.77 -20.00 -4.32
C ASN A 6 -2.47 -18.59 -4.82
N SER A 7 -1.22 -18.37 -5.27
CA SER A 7 -0.79 -17.05 -5.76
C SER A 7 -1.31 -16.79 -7.18
N HIS A 8 -1.98 -15.66 -7.38
CA HIS A 8 -2.45 -15.21 -8.67
C HIS A 8 -1.89 -13.82 -8.97
N LYS A 9 -1.16 -13.67 -10.09
CA LYS A 9 -0.72 -12.37 -10.58
C LYS A 9 -1.87 -11.70 -11.32
N LEU A 10 -2.44 -10.65 -10.73
CA LEU A 10 -3.47 -9.81 -11.34
C LEU A 10 -2.91 -8.42 -11.60
N ASP A 11 -3.31 -7.83 -12.72
CA ASP A 11 -3.10 -6.41 -12.97
C ASP A 11 -4.32 -5.66 -12.42
N LEU A 12 -4.18 -5.13 -11.20
CA LEU A 12 -5.24 -4.40 -10.50
C LEU A 12 -4.95 -2.90 -10.56
N PRO A 13 -5.98 -2.05 -10.70
CA PRO A 13 -5.78 -0.61 -10.65
C PRO A 13 -5.25 -0.19 -9.27
N GLU A 14 -4.23 0.65 -9.26
CA GLU A 14 -3.72 1.31 -8.04
C GLU A 14 -4.65 2.50 -7.73
N LEU A 15 -5.68 2.25 -6.93
CA LEU A 15 -6.71 3.22 -6.60
C LEU A 15 -6.20 4.25 -5.59
N GLN A 16 -6.77 5.46 -5.65
CA GLN A 16 -6.47 6.53 -4.71
C GLN A 16 -7.50 6.57 -3.57
N GLY A 17 -7.04 6.94 -2.38
CA GLY A 17 -7.85 7.06 -1.18
C GLY A 17 -7.04 6.79 0.08
N GLU A 18 -7.75 6.62 1.19
CA GLU A 18 -7.18 6.17 2.46
C GLU A 18 -6.80 4.68 2.40
N ILE A 19 -5.90 4.26 3.29
CA ILE A 19 -5.31 2.89 3.31
C ILE A 19 -6.40 1.80 3.25
N ASP A 20 -7.45 1.94 4.07
CA ASP A 20 -8.55 0.98 4.15
C ASP A 20 -9.38 0.97 2.86
N GLU A 21 -9.67 2.13 2.28
CA GLU A 21 -10.45 2.23 1.05
C GLU A 21 -9.72 1.59 -0.13
N VAL A 22 -8.41 1.83 -0.24
CA VAL A 22 -7.57 1.25 -1.29
C VAL A 22 -7.57 -0.28 -1.17
N SER A 23 -7.36 -0.80 0.04
CA SER A 23 -7.34 -2.25 0.30
C SER A 23 -8.69 -2.91 0.01
N ILE A 24 -9.80 -2.29 0.42
CA ILE A 24 -11.16 -2.77 0.17
C ILE A 24 -11.45 -2.82 -1.33
N LYS A 25 -11.20 -1.73 -2.06
CA LYS A 25 -11.51 -1.66 -3.49
C LYS A 25 -10.62 -2.63 -4.29
N LYS A 26 -9.34 -2.79 -3.91
CA LYS A 26 -8.43 -3.78 -4.51
C LYS A 26 -8.91 -5.21 -4.29
N CYS A 27 -9.35 -5.53 -3.08
CA CYS A 27 -9.90 -6.85 -2.76
C CYS A 27 -11.16 -7.14 -3.57
N GLN A 28 -12.10 -6.18 -3.62
CA GLN A 28 -13.33 -6.29 -4.40
C GLN A 28 -13.06 -6.53 -5.89
N GLU A 29 -12.09 -5.81 -6.47
CA GLU A 29 -11.73 -6.00 -7.87
C GLU A 29 -11.04 -7.35 -8.12
N ALA A 30 -10.16 -7.80 -7.22
CA ALA A 30 -9.55 -9.12 -7.30
C ALA A 30 -10.61 -10.24 -7.22
N ALA A 31 -11.57 -10.12 -6.30
CA ALA A 31 -12.68 -11.05 -6.14
C ALA A 31 -13.55 -11.06 -7.39
N ARG A 32 -13.83 -9.89 -7.98
CA ARG A 32 -14.59 -9.75 -9.22
C ARG A 32 -13.91 -10.43 -10.40
N LEU A 33 -12.58 -10.34 -10.52
CA LEU A 33 -11.82 -10.96 -11.60
C LEU A 33 -11.67 -12.48 -11.43
N LEU A 34 -11.39 -12.96 -10.21
CA LEU A 34 -11.15 -14.38 -9.96
C LEU A 34 -12.41 -15.20 -9.69
N GLN A 35 -13.53 -14.54 -9.32
CA GLN A 35 -14.79 -15.17 -8.92
C GLN A 35 -14.59 -16.23 -7.82
N LYS A 36 -13.72 -15.93 -6.84
CA LYS A 36 -13.29 -16.80 -5.75
C LYS A 36 -13.07 -15.97 -4.48
N PRO A 37 -13.01 -16.61 -3.29
CA PRO A 37 -12.42 -15.96 -2.11
C PRO A 37 -10.98 -15.55 -2.42
N VAL A 38 -10.63 -14.30 -2.11
CA VAL A 38 -9.31 -13.74 -2.36
C VAL A 38 -8.82 -13.07 -1.10
N VAL A 39 -7.51 -13.04 -0.91
CA VAL A 39 -6.86 -12.16 0.05
C VAL A 39 -5.91 -11.27 -0.74
N VAL A 40 -5.94 -9.98 -0.49
CA VAL A 40 -4.98 -9.02 -1.04
C VAL A 40 -4.16 -8.40 0.08
N GLU A 41 -2.96 -7.99 -0.26
CA GLU A 41 -2.05 -7.26 0.63
C GLU A 41 -1.75 -5.88 0.01
N ASP A 42 -1.79 -4.86 0.85
CA ASP A 42 -1.31 -3.51 0.55
C ASP A 42 -0.34 -3.04 1.63
N THR A 43 0.71 -2.35 1.21
CA THR A 43 1.74 -1.81 2.11
C THR A 43 1.84 -0.31 1.92
N SER A 44 1.77 0.42 3.03
CA SER A 44 1.90 1.87 3.09
C SER A 44 3.13 2.28 3.91
N LEU A 45 3.75 3.40 3.54
CA LEU A 45 4.78 4.05 4.35
C LEU A 45 4.32 5.46 4.70
N CYS A 46 4.05 5.68 5.98
CA CYS A 46 3.41 6.87 6.50
C CYS A 46 4.42 7.72 7.25
N PHE A 47 4.82 8.87 6.69
CA PHE A 47 5.67 9.82 7.41
C PHE A 47 4.81 10.74 8.26
N ASN A 48 5.07 10.80 9.57
CA ASN A 48 4.29 11.61 10.51
C ASN A 48 4.37 13.10 10.16
N ALA A 49 5.56 13.56 9.76
CA ALA A 49 5.79 14.93 9.28
C ALA A 49 5.00 15.31 8.02
N LEU A 50 4.57 14.33 7.21
CA LEU A 50 3.76 14.56 6.00
C LEU A 50 2.31 14.10 6.20
N SER A 51 1.84 14.07 7.45
CA SER A 51 0.48 13.64 7.80
C SER A 51 0.11 12.26 7.21
N GLY A 52 1.06 11.32 7.23
CA GLY A 52 0.88 9.96 6.73
C GLY A 52 1.21 9.74 5.25
N LEU A 53 1.60 10.77 4.51
CA LEU A 53 2.10 10.60 3.14
C LEU A 53 3.55 10.04 3.14
N PRO A 54 3.97 9.33 2.07
CA PRO A 54 3.22 8.99 0.86
C PRO A 54 2.14 7.93 1.05
N GLY A 55 2.09 7.24 2.20
CA GLY A 55 1.04 6.29 2.56
C GLY A 55 0.91 5.17 1.50
N PRO A 56 -0.29 4.91 0.96
CA PRO A 56 -0.52 3.85 -0.03
C PRO A 56 0.19 4.12 -1.36
N TYR A 57 0.67 5.35 -1.60
CA TYR A 57 1.37 5.73 -2.83
C TYR A 57 2.87 5.40 -2.83
N ILE A 58 3.37 4.75 -1.77
CA ILE A 58 4.81 4.52 -1.57
C ILE A 58 5.49 3.84 -2.76
N LYS A 59 4.80 2.95 -3.49
CA LYS A 59 5.33 2.30 -4.70
C LYS A 59 5.82 3.33 -5.75
N TRP A 60 5.02 4.37 -6.00
CA TRP A 60 5.35 5.41 -6.98
C TRP A 60 6.44 6.34 -6.48
N PHE A 61 6.38 6.73 -5.20
CA PHE A 61 7.39 7.56 -4.58
C PHE A 61 8.76 6.85 -4.56
N LEU A 62 8.80 5.57 -4.20
CA LEU A 62 10.01 4.77 -4.20
C LEU A 62 10.57 4.58 -5.62
N ASP A 63 9.73 4.34 -6.63
CA ASP A 63 10.19 4.22 -8.01
C ASP A 63 10.86 5.51 -8.51
N LYS A 64 10.26 6.67 -8.24
CA LYS A 64 10.75 7.96 -8.75
C LYS A 64 11.87 8.56 -7.91
N LEU A 65 11.78 8.50 -6.59
CA LEU A 65 12.70 9.17 -5.68
C LEU A 65 13.85 8.27 -5.23
N LYS A 66 13.67 6.95 -5.28
CA LYS A 66 14.57 5.96 -4.65
C LYS A 66 14.67 6.19 -3.13
N PRO A 67 15.30 5.27 -2.36
CA PRO A 67 15.41 5.43 -0.90
C PRO A 67 16.05 6.76 -0.48
N GLU A 68 17.05 7.23 -1.22
CA GLU A 68 17.74 8.48 -0.94
C GLU A 68 16.82 9.70 -1.11
N GLY A 69 15.96 9.69 -2.13
CA GLY A 69 15.01 10.77 -2.36
C GLY A 69 13.86 10.75 -1.35
N LEU A 70 13.42 9.58 -0.88
CA LEU A 70 12.47 9.46 0.22
C LEU A 70 13.01 10.09 1.51
N ASN A 71 14.27 9.82 1.84
CA ASN A 71 14.91 10.45 3.00
C ASN A 71 15.05 11.97 2.83
N LYS A 72 15.47 12.42 1.63
CA LYS A 72 15.57 13.85 1.30
C LYS A 72 14.22 14.57 1.35
N LEU A 73 13.11 13.89 1.04
CA LEU A 73 11.77 14.45 1.11
C LEU A 73 11.46 15.00 2.52
N LEU A 74 12.05 14.39 3.54
CA LEU A 74 11.89 14.81 4.92
C LEU A 74 12.90 15.86 5.37
N SER A 75 13.87 16.30 4.56
CA SER A 75 15.01 17.11 5.03
C SER A 75 14.60 18.39 5.77
N GLY A 76 13.50 19.03 5.37
CA GLY A 76 12.98 20.27 5.97
C GLY A 76 12.15 20.10 7.24
N TRP A 77 11.91 18.87 7.70
CA TRP A 77 11.08 18.56 8.85
C TRP A 77 11.93 18.16 10.06
N GLU A 78 11.57 18.55 11.27
CA GLU A 78 12.29 18.05 12.46
C GLU A 78 11.93 16.59 12.73
N ASP A 79 10.64 16.26 12.62
CA ASP A 79 10.13 14.91 12.78
C ASP A 79 10.51 14.02 11.59
N LYS A 80 11.19 12.90 11.87
CA LYS A 80 11.60 11.87 10.89
C LYS A 80 10.92 10.53 11.16
N SER A 81 9.99 10.48 12.12
CA SER A 81 9.29 9.26 12.47
C SER A 81 8.33 8.84 11.35
N ALA A 82 8.19 7.53 11.22
CA ALA A 82 7.42 6.90 10.16
C ALA A 82 6.82 5.59 10.65
N GLU A 83 5.72 5.19 10.04
CA GLU A 83 5.08 3.90 10.25
C GLU A 83 5.00 3.13 8.93
N ALA A 84 5.34 1.85 8.97
CA ALA A 84 5.07 0.92 7.89
C ALA A 84 3.78 0.16 8.24
N VAL A 85 2.74 0.36 7.42
CA VAL A 85 1.42 -0.24 7.63
C VAL A 85 1.21 -1.32 6.58
N CYS A 86 0.93 -2.54 7.02
CA CYS A 86 0.54 -3.65 6.16
C CYS A 86 -0.93 -3.98 6.42
N THR A 87 -1.73 -3.98 5.35
CA THR A 87 -3.16 -4.24 5.41
C THR A 87 -3.49 -5.46 4.56
N PHE A 88 -4.10 -6.46 5.20
CA PHE A 88 -4.71 -7.60 4.51
C PHE A 88 -6.22 -7.37 4.41
N ALA A 89 -6.76 -7.52 3.21
CA ALA A 89 -8.21 -7.52 2.97
C ALA A 89 -8.64 -8.87 2.38
N TYR A 90 -9.76 -9.39 2.89
CA TYR A 90 -10.35 -10.68 2.51
C TYR A 90 -11.86 -10.53 2.31
#